data_AF-W4VEM2-F1
#
_entry.id   AF-W4VEM2-F1
#
_cell.length_a   1.000
_cell.length_b   1.000
_cell.length_c   1.000
_cell.angle_alpha   90.00
_cell.angle_beta   90.00
_cell.angle_gamma   90.00
#
_symmetry.space_group_name_H-M   'P 1'
#
loop_
_entity.id
_entity.type
_entity.pdbx_description
1 polymer ?
#
loop_
_entity_poly.entity_id
_entity_poly.type
_entity_poly.pdbx_seq_one_letter_code
_entity_poly.pdbx_strand_id
1 'polypeptide(L)'
;MMEGGEWWRIITSMFLHIGVLHLALNMLALYFVGTLVERIYGNTRFLLIYFLAGIAGGIASFALNPSIAAGASGALFGLFGALLFFGIKFPKVFFKTMGTNVIFVVILNIVFGFAVQQVDNAAHIGGLIGGFIASWMVMFPKNNVYIQQLIALAVYAFCIFSMLTYGISNDEVQFNERMQIQRIQDLLQEEKYEKVIDISDQTLPFANDFLQNIILSLTCQCPFRIIR
;
A
#
# COMPACT_ATOMS: atom_id res chain seq x y z
N MET A 1 -11.75 -2.54 3.44
CA MET A 1 -10.61 -2.63 4.42
C MET A 1 -10.77 -1.66 5.61
N MET A 2 -11.93 -1.00 5.75
CA MET A 2 -12.25 -0.07 6.84
C MET A 2 -13.64 -0.39 7.42
N GLU A 3 -13.91 -1.62 7.84
CA GLU A 3 -15.12 -1.87 8.64
C GLU A 3 -14.87 -1.31 10.06
N GLY A 4 -15.65 -0.31 10.49
CA GLY A 4 -15.72 0.07 11.92
C GLY A 4 -14.61 0.96 12.50
N GLY A 5 -13.90 1.76 11.68
CA GLY A 5 -12.95 2.76 12.19
C GLY A 5 -11.52 2.24 12.44
N GLU A 6 -11.13 1.14 11.80
CA GLU A 6 -9.81 0.50 11.94
C GLU A 6 -8.66 1.21 11.19
N TRP A 7 -8.56 2.54 11.29
CA TRP A 7 -7.52 3.35 10.62
C TRP A 7 -6.09 2.95 10.98
N TRP A 8 -5.90 2.35 12.16
CA TRP A 8 -4.60 1.84 12.61
C TRP A 8 -4.05 0.75 11.69
N ARG A 9 -4.88 0.04 10.91
CA ARG A 9 -4.43 -1.00 9.96
C ARG A 9 -3.53 -0.46 8.86
N ILE A 10 -3.72 0.80 8.44
CA ILE A 10 -2.84 1.45 7.46
C ILE A 10 -1.43 1.64 8.04
N ILE A 11 -1.33 1.93 9.34
CA ILE A 11 -0.06 2.13 10.01
C ILE A 11 0.59 0.79 10.34
N THR A 12 -0.17 -0.19 10.84
CA THR A 12 0.38 -1.49 11.22
C THR A 12 0.78 -2.34 10.02
N SER A 13 0.13 -2.18 8.86
CA SER A 13 0.51 -2.86 7.61
C SER A 13 1.92 -2.48 7.13
N MET A 14 2.43 -1.32 7.52
CA MET A 14 3.81 -0.91 7.23
C MET A 14 4.85 -1.83 7.89
N PHE A 15 4.47 -2.59 8.92
CA PHE A 15 5.36 -3.48 9.66
C PHE A 15 5.18 -4.95 9.28
N LEU A 16 4.12 -5.30 8.55
CA LEU A 16 3.86 -6.66 8.11
C LEU A 16 4.74 -7.04 6.91
N HIS A 17 5.32 -8.24 6.97
CA HIS A 17 6.19 -8.78 5.94
C HIS A 17 5.79 -10.20 5.59
N ILE A 18 5.67 -10.49 4.29
CA ILE A 18 5.34 -11.83 3.78
C ILE A 18 6.65 -12.62 3.67
N GLY A 19 7.07 -13.22 4.78
CA GLY A 19 8.23 -14.13 4.84
C GLY A 19 9.58 -13.46 5.14
N VAL A 20 10.53 -14.30 5.57
CA VAL A 20 11.85 -13.88 6.07
C VAL A 20 12.70 -13.24 4.97
N LEU A 21 12.67 -13.78 3.75
CA LEU A 21 13.44 -13.24 2.62
C LEU A 21 12.96 -11.83 2.24
N HIS A 22 11.65 -11.60 2.19
CA HIS A 22 11.08 -10.30 1.88
C HIS A 22 11.45 -9.26 2.95
N LEU A 23 11.40 -9.64 4.23
CA LEU A 23 11.89 -8.81 5.33
C LEU A 23 13.38 -8.49 5.18
N ALA A 24 14.22 -9.49 4.91
CA ALA A 24 15.66 -9.29 4.75
C ALA A 24 16.00 -8.32 3.59
N LEU A 25 15.32 -8.46 2.45
CA LEU A 25 15.49 -7.57 1.30
C LEU A 25 15.01 -6.14 1.59
N ASN A 26 13.87 -5.97 2.27
CA ASN A 26 13.40 -4.66 2.70
C ASN A 26 14.36 -3.99 3.68
N MET A 27 14.87 -4.74 4.66
CA MET A 27 15.84 -4.20 5.62
C MET A 27 17.16 -3.83 4.95
N LEU A 28 17.62 -4.62 3.98
CA LEU A 28 18.81 -4.30 3.19
C LEU A 28 18.61 -3.03 2.36
N ALA A 29 17.46 -2.91 1.68
CA ALA A 29 17.13 -1.73 0.91
C ALA A 29 16.97 -0.50 1.81
N LEU A 30 16.31 -0.64 2.96
CA LEU A 30 16.19 0.43 3.96
C LEU A 30 17.55 0.85 4.49
N TYR A 31 18.46 -0.08 4.72
CA TYR A 31 19.82 0.25 5.14
C TYR A 31 20.54 1.11 4.09
N PHE A 32 20.55 0.71 2.81
CA PHE A 32 21.28 1.48 1.79
C PHE A 32 20.57 2.78 1.39
N VAL A 33 19.27 2.70 1.07
CA VAL A 33 18.51 3.86 0.58
C VAL A 33 18.15 4.78 1.74
N GLY A 34 17.77 4.23 2.89
CA GLY A 34 17.44 5.01 4.08
C GLY A 34 18.63 5.79 4.62
N THR A 35 19.81 5.18 4.75
CA THR A 35 21.01 5.93 5.19
C THR A 35 21.41 7.03 4.20
N LEU A 36 21.23 6.82 2.90
CA LEU A 36 21.46 7.85 1.89
C LEU A 36 20.48 9.02 2.04
N VAL A 37 19.18 8.73 2.14
CA VAL A 37 18.14 9.77 2.32
C VAL A 37 18.32 10.50 3.65
N GLU A 38 18.61 9.78 4.75
CA GLU A 38 18.91 10.36 6.05
C GLU A 38 20.11 11.30 5.99
N ARG A 39 21.18 10.95 5.26
CA ARG A 39 22.33 11.82 5.06
C ARG A 39 21.99 13.10 4.29
N ILE A 40 21.06 13.02 3.33
CA ILE A 40 20.64 14.17 2.50
C ILE A 40 19.69 15.10 3.26
N TYR A 41 18.71 14.55 3.98
CA TYR A 41 17.61 15.30 4.59
C TYR A 41 17.76 15.52 6.10
N GLY A 42 18.58 14.71 6.77
CA GLY A 42 18.68 14.62 8.23
C GLY A 42 17.59 13.75 8.85
N ASN A 43 17.85 13.29 10.08
CA ASN A 43 17.09 12.23 10.75
C ASN A 43 15.60 12.53 10.88
N THR A 44 15.23 13.72 11.36
CA THR A 44 13.82 14.10 11.55
C THR A 44 13.04 14.15 10.23
N ARG A 45 13.66 14.68 9.17
CA ARG A 45 13.00 14.79 7.85
C ARG A 45 12.91 13.43 7.18
N PHE A 46 13.93 12.59 7.33
CA PHE A 46 13.89 11.19 6.88
C PHE A 46 12.70 10.45 7.48
N LEU A 47 12.49 10.53 8.81
CA LEU A 47 11.35 9.89 9.46
C LEU A 47 10.02 10.40 8.91
N LEU A 48 9.87 11.72 8.76
CA LEU A 48 8.65 12.30 8.18
C LEU A 48 8.40 11.79 6.76
N ILE A 49 9.43 11.79 5.90
CA ILE A 49 9.32 11.28 4.53
C ILE A 49 8.90 9.80 4.54
N TYR A 50 9.54 8.98 5.36
CA TYR A 50 9.27 7.54 5.44
C TYR A 50 7.83 7.25 5.87
N PHE A 51 7.36 7.89 6.94
CA PHE A 51 5.99 7.67 7.43
C PHE A 51 4.93 8.22 6.49
N LEU A 52 5.11 9.42 5.94
CA LEU A 52 4.16 9.99 4.99
C LEU A 52 4.09 9.17 3.71
N ALA A 53 5.23 8.72 3.18
CA ALA A 53 5.21 7.81 2.04
C ALA A 53 4.50 6.49 2.35
N GLY A 54 4.72 5.92 3.54
CA GLY A 54 4.02 4.73 3.98
C GLY A 54 2.50 4.91 4.03
N ILE A 55 2.04 6.04 4.58
CA ILE A 55 0.61 6.40 4.60
C ILE A 55 0.06 6.54 3.18
N ALA A 56 0.74 7.28 2.31
CA ALA A 56 0.32 7.47 0.93
C ALA A 56 0.27 6.13 0.15
N GLY A 57 1.27 5.27 0.34
CA GLY A 57 1.30 3.93 -0.24
C GLY A 57 0.17 3.04 0.29
N GLY A 58 -0.06 3.02 1.61
CA GLY A 58 -1.14 2.24 2.22
C GLY A 58 -2.53 2.69 1.76
N ILE A 59 -2.74 4.01 1.62
CA ILE A 59 -3.99 4.57 1.11
C ILE A 59 -4.17 4.27 -0.39
N ALA A 60 -3.11 4.37 -1.20
CA ALA A 60 -3.18 4.02 -2.62
C ALA A 60 -3.47 2.51 -2.83
N SER A 61 -2.83 1.66 -2.02
CA SER A 61 -3.13 0.23 -1.94
C SER A 61 -4.60 -0.02 -1.63
N PHE A 62 -5.09 0.56 -0.53
CA PHE A 62 -6.50 0.47 -0.14
C PHE A 62 -7.46 0.93 -1.24
N ALA A 63 -7.13 2.04 -1.91
CA ALA A 63 -8.02 2.65 -2.89
C ALA A 63 -8.06 1.90 -4.23
N LEU A 64 -6.97 1.23 -4.61
CA LEU A 64 -6.79 0.70 -5.96
C LEU A 64 -6.70 -0.84 -6.03
N ASN A 65 -6.42 -1.52 -4.93
CA ASN A 65 -6.16 -2.96 -4.92
C ASN A 65 -6.98 -3.71 -3.85
N PRO A 66 -7.61 -4.86 -4.20
CA PRO A 66 -8.28 -5.74 -3.24
C PRO A 66 -7.31 -6.61 -2.44
N SER A 67 -6.01 -6.64 -2.76
CA SER A 67 -5.05 -7.42 -1.99
C SER A 67 -4.76 -6.81 -0.62
N ILE A 68 -4.42 -7.66 0.37
CA ILE A 68 -3.95 -7.21 1.68
C ILE A 68 -2.77 -6.26 1.48
N ALA A 69 -2.95 -5.00 1.88
CA ALA A 69 -1.89 -4.02 1.97
C ALA A 69 -0.82 -4.58 2.91
N ALA A 70 0.27 -5.07 2.35
CA ALA A 70 1.41 -5.55 3.11
C ALA A 70 2.63 -4.79 2.61
N GLY A 71 3.27 -4.03 3.51
CA GLY A 71 4.69 -3.80 3.35
C GLY A 71 5.18 -2.41 3.71
N ALA A 72 6.24 -2.43 4.51
CA ALA A 72 7.28 -1.39 4.56
C ALA A 72 7.76 -0.95 3.16
N SER A 73 7.54 -1.75 2.12
CA SER A 73 7.93 -1.45 0.74
C SER A 73 7.29 -0.18 0.19
N GLY A 74 6.06 0.19 0.58
CA GLY A 74 5.48 1.47 0.17
C GLY A 74 6.30 2.66 0.69
N ALA A 75 6.68 2.62 1.97
CA ALA A 75 7.56 3.62 2.57
C ALA A 75 8.97 3.61 1.97
N LEU A 76 9.51 2.43 1.66
CA LEU A 76 10.78 2.27 0.96
C LEU A 76 10.76 2.89 -0.44
N PHE A 77 9.69 2.67 -1.22
CA PHE A 77 9.46 3.35 -2.49
C PHE A 77 9.36 4.86 -2.32
N GLY A 78 8.81 5.33 -1.20
CA GLY A 78 8.89 6.72 -0.79
C GLY A 78 10.29 7.30 -0.69
N LEU A 79 11.25 6.51 -0.21
CA LEU A 79 12.64 6.94 -0.15
C LEU A 79 13.25 7.08 -1.55
N PHE A 80 12.87 6.23 -2.50
CA PHE A 80 13.21 6.46 -3.91
C PHE A 80 12.55 7.74 -4.45
N GLY A 81 11.30 8.01 -4.08
CA GLY A 81 10.60 9.26 -4.41
C GLY A 81 11.33 10.50 -3.88
N ALA A 82 11.88 10.40 -2.67
CA ALA A 82 12.73 11.44 -2.09
C ALA A 82 13.99 11.68 -2.91
N LEU A 83 14.67 10.61 -3.34
CA LEU A 83 15.85 10.71 -4.20
C LEU A 83 15.52 11.32 -5.57
N LEU A 84 14.34 11.04 -6.13
CA LEU A 84 13.87 11.68 -7.36
C LEU A 84 13.60 13.18 -7.17
N PHE A 85 13.00 13.59 -6.04
CA PHE A 85 12.85 15.01 -5.69
C PHE A 85 14.21 15.70 -5.55
N PHE A 86 15.17 15.05 -4.88
CA PHE A 86 16.56 15.50 -4.85
C PHE A 86 17.15 15.62 -6.26
N GLY A 87 16.86 14.67 -7.15
CA GLY A 87 17.27 14.71 -8.57
C GLY A 87 16.75 15.93 -9.33
N ILE A 88 15.54 16.42 -9.03
CA ILE A 88 15.00 17.64 -9.65
C ILE A 88 15.71 18.89 -9.10
N LYS A 89 16.00 18.94 -7.81
CA LYS A 89 16.62 20.11 -7.18
C LYS A 89 18.13 20.19 -7.43
N PHE A 90 18.79 19.04 -7.59
CA PHE A 90 20.24 18.93 -7.78
C PHE A 90 20.61 17.95 -8.90
N PRO A 91 20.17 18.17 -10.15
CA PRO A 91 20.29 17.18 -11.24
C PRO A 91 21.74 16.80 -11.55
N LYS A 92 22.67 17.77 -11.55
CA LYS A 92 24.09 17.50 -11.81
C LYS A 92 24.71 16.56 -10.78
N VAL A 93 24.40 16.75 -9.50
CA VAL A 93 24.90 15.88 -8.43
C VAL A 93 24.26 14.52 -8.54
N PHE A 94 22.93 14.49 -8.69
CA PHE A 94 22.15 13.27 -8.80
C PHE A 94 22.67 12.33 -9.89
N PHE A 95 22.74 12.80 -11.15
CA PHE A 95 23.17 11.96 -12.26
C PHE A 95 24.66 11.58 -12.21
N LYS A 96 25.49 12.35 -11.50
CA LYS A 96 26.91 12.02 -11.31
C LYS A 96 27.14 10.93 -10.26
N THR A 97 26.27 10.82 -9.25
CA THR A 97 26.51 9.94 -8.10
C THR A 97 25.62 8.70 -8.06
N MET A 98 24.32 8.83 -8.33
CA MET A 98 23.35 7.75 -8.11
C MET A 98 22.16 7.70 -9.07
N GLY A 99 21.98 8.72 -9.91
CA GLY A 99 20.71 8.95 -10.60
C GLY A 99 20.31 7.83 -11.56
N THR A 100 21.24 7.36 -12.38
CA THR A 100 20.99 6.24 -13.31
C THR A 100 20.62 4.97 -12.56
N ASN A 101 21.32 4.65 -11.48
CA ASN A 101 21.05 3.46 -10.68
C ASN A 101 19.70 3.55 -9.98
N VAL A 102 19.36 4.70 -9.41
CA VAL A 102 18.05 4.94 -8.78
C VAL A 102 16.92 4.75 -9.78
N ILE A 103 17.01 5.39 -10.96
CA ILE A 103 15.98 5.28 -11.99
C ILE A 103 15.84 3.83 -12.48
N PHE A 104 16.97 3.16 -12.74
CA PHE A 104 16.97 1.76 -13.15
C PHE A 104 16.30 0.85 -12.12
N VAL A 105 16.66 1.00 -10.84
CA VAL A 105 16.09 0.22 -9.73
C VAL A 105 14.59 0.48 -9.59
N VAL A 106 14.14 1.74 -9.69
CA VAL A 106 12.71 2.09 -9.63
C VAL A 106 11.94 1.42 -10.78
N ILE A 107 12.43 1.55 -12.02
CA ILE A 107 11.79 0.95 -13.19
C ILE A 107 11.75 -0.58 -13.04
N LEU A 108 12.87 -1.19 -12.69
CA LEU A 108 12.97 -2.64 -12.53
C LEU A 108 12.02 -3.16 -11.47
N ASN A 109 11.92 -2.51 -10.30
CA ASN A 109 11.01 -2.98 -9.25
C ASN A 109 9.55 -2.80 -9.65
N ILE A 110 9.18 -1.72 -10.35
CA ILE A 110 7.80 -1.53 -10.84
C ILE A 110 7.46 -2.61 -11.87
N VAL A 111 8.32 -2.82 -12.89
CA VAL A 111 8.13 -3.83 -13.93
C VAL A 111 8.05 -5.24 -13.33
N PHE A 112 8.97 -5.57 -12.42
CA PHE A 112 8.97 -6.86 -11.74
C PHE A 112 7.76 -7.03 -10.82
N GLY A 113 7.28 -5.95 -10.20
CA GLY A 113 6.07 -5.93 -9.40
C GLY A 113 4.81 -6.27 -10.20
N PHE A 114 4.75 -5.96 -11.51
CA PHE A 114 3.68 -6.45 -12.39
C PHE A 114 3.79 -7.94 -12.73
N ALA A 115 4.99 -8.52 -12.64
CA ALA A 115 5.21 -9.94 -12.91
C ALA A 115 4.90 -10.85 -11.70
N VAL A 116 4.92 -10.31 -10.48
CA VAL A 116 4.72 -11.06 -9.24
C VAL A 116 3.39 -10.67 -8.60
N GLN A 117 2.40 -11.58 -8.63
CA GLN A 117 1.04 -11.35 -8.11
C GLN A 117 0.95 -10.98 -6.62
N GLN A 118 2.03 -11.14 -5.86
CA GLN A 118 2.12 -10.82 -4.43
C GLN A 118 2.64 -9.40 -4.18
N VAL A 119 3.02 -8.67 -5.23
CA VAL A 119 3.56 -7.30 -5.12
C VAL A 119 2.45 -6.28 -5.32
N ASP A 120 2.32 -5.38 -4.36
CA ASP A 120 1.35 -4.30 -4.40
C ASP A 120 1.91 -3.06 -5.13
N ASN A 121 1.68 -3.02 -6.44
CA ASN A 121 2.15 -1.90 -7.27
C ASN A 121 1.44 -0.58 -6.92
N ALA A 122 0.20 -0.61 -6.41
CA ALA A 122 -0.46 0.60 -5.98
C ALA A 122 0.21 1.17 -4.73
N ALA A 123 0.62 0.32 -3.79
CA ALA A 123 1.43 0.72 -2.64
C ALA A 123 2.78 1.31 -3.07
N HIS A 124 3.45 0.71 -4.06
CA HIS A 124 4.75 1.19 -4.55
C HIS A 124 4.63 2.54 -5.26
N ILE A 125 3.67 2.70 -6.17
CA ILE A 125 3.45 3.94 -6.90
C ILE A 125 2.96 5.05 -5.96
N GLY A 126 1.99 4.74 -5.09
CA GLY A 126 1.49 5.67 -4.08
C GLY A 126 2.59 6.10 -3.10
N GLY A 127 3.42 5.14 -2.67
CA GLY A 127 4.59 5.41 -1.84
C GLY A 127 5.61 6.30 -2.52
N LEU A 128 5.97 6.00 -3.77
CA LEU A 128 6.91 6.79 -4.59
C LEU A 128 6.45 8.25 -4.74
N ILE A 129 5.19 8.45 -5.13
CA ILE A 129 4.59 9.79 -5.29
C ILE A 129 4.50 10.49 -3.93
N GLY A 130 4.01 9.78 -2.91
CA GLY A 130 3.88 10.30 -1.55
C GLY A 130 5.21 10.76 -0.96
N GLY A 131 6.27 9.96 -1.11
CA GLY A 131 7.61 10.30 -0.65
C GLY A 131 8.25 11.46 -1.42
N PHE A 132 7.97 11.58 -2.72
CA PHE A 132 8.37 12.74 -3.51
C PHE A 132 7.70 14.03 -2.99
N ILE A 133 6.39 14.01 -2.77
CA ILE A 133 5.65 15.18 -2.26
C ILE A 133 6.06 15.47 -0.81
N ALA A 134 6.23 14.45 0.02
CA ALA A 134 6.71 14.61 1.40
C ALA A 134 8.10 15.26 1.45
N SER A 135 8.99 14.89 0.52
CA SER A 135 10.31 15.49 0.38
C SER A 135 10.24 16.96 -0.04
N TRP A 136 9.28 17.29 -0.91
CA TRP A 136 8.97 18.67 -1.27
C TRP A 136 8.41 19.47 -0.09
N MET A 137 7.60 18.85 0.75
CA MET A 137 7.02 19.46 1.94
C MET A 137 8.08 19.75 3.03
N VAL A 138 9.01 18.81 3.29
CA VAL A 138 10.02 18.99 4.35
C VAL A 138 11.25 19.79 3.90
N MET A 139 11.52 19.84 2.59
CA MET A 139 12.69 20.46 1.97
C MET A 139 14.04 20.02 2.57
N PHE A 140 15.14 20.61 2.10
CA PHE A 140 16.49 20.31 2.61
C PHE A 140 16.82 21.11 3.88
N PRO A 141 17.76 20.64 4.72
CA PRO A 141 18.26 21.41 5.85
C PRO A 141 18.69 22.82 5.43
N LYS A 142 18.28 23.84 6.20
CA LYS A 142 18.58 25.27 5.97
C LYS A 142 18.02 25.87 4.67
N ASN A 143 17.09 25.18 3.99
CA ASN A 143 16.45 25.65 2.76
C ASN A 143 14.92 25.66 2.88
N ASN A 144 14.39 26.36 3.87
CA ASN A 144 12.95 26.45 4.11
C ASN A 144 12.33 27.49 3.18
N VAL A 145 11.58 27.04 2.19
CA VAL A 145 10.77 27.88 1.29
C VAL A 145 9.30 27.69 1.65
N TYR A 146 8.85 28.39 2.70
CA TYR A 146 7.56 28.14 3.37
C TYR A 146 6.36 28.10 2.41
N ILE A 147 6.32 28.95 1.39
CA ILE A 147 5.24 28.95 0.38
C ILE A 147 5.21 27.62 -0.40
N GLN A 148 6.37 27.13 -0.85
CA GLN A 148 6.44 25.83 -1.55
C GLN A 148 6.06 24.68 -0.63
N GLN A 149 6.44 24.76 0.64
CA GLN A 149 6.11 23.74 1.64
C GLN A 149 4.60 23.70 1.94
N LEU A 150 3.95 24.86 2.03
CA LEU A 150 2.49 24.95 2.18
C LEU A 150 1.75 24.43 0.94
N ILE A 151 2.25 24.73 -0.26
CA ILE A 151 1.70 24.18 -1.51
C ILE A 151 1.84 22.65 -1.51
N ALA A 152 3.02 22.12 -1.17
CA ALA A 152 3.26 20.68 -1.11
C ALA A 152 2.36 20.00 -0.08
N LEU A 153 2.15 20.62 1.09
CA LEU A 153 1.22 20.14 2.12
C LEU A 153 -0.22 20.08 1.59
N ALA A 154 -0.68 21.15 0.92
CA ALA A 154 -2.02 21.20 0.35
C ALA A 154 -2.21 20.15 -0.75
N VAL A 155 -1.22 19.97 -1.62
CA VAL A 155 -1.22 18.92 -2.66
C VAL A 155 -1.25 17.53 -2.01
N TYR A 156 -0.43 17.29 -0.99
CA TYR A 156 -0.41 16.01 -0.28
C TYR A 156 -1.77 15.72 0.36
N ALA A 157 -2.34 16.68 1.11
CA ALA A 157 -3.64 16.54 1.75
C ALA A 157 -4.76 16.29 0.73
N PHE A 158 -4.74 17.01 -0.40
CA PHE A 158 -5.69 16.81 -1.49
C PHE A 158 -5.59 15.40 -2.08
N CYS A 159 -4.38 14.95 -2.43
CA CYS A 159 -4.17 13.60 -2.98
C CYS A 159 -4.63 12.50 -2.01
N ILE A 160 -4.32 12.64 -0.72
CA ILE A 160 -4.74 11.70 0.31
C ILE A 160 -6.25 11.69 0.47
N PHE A 161 -6.88 12.87 0.56
CA PHE A 161 -8.33 12.98 0.69
C PHE A 161 -9.04 12.38 -0.53
N SER A 162 -8.62 12.73 -1.75
CA SER A 162 -9.20 12.19 -2.98
C SER A 162 -9.06 10.67 -3.08
N MET A 163 -7.89 10.11 -2.72
CA MET A 163 -7.70 8.65 -2.73
C MET A 163 -8.50 7.94 -1.64
N LEU A 164 -8.63 8.54 -0.45
CA LEU A 164 -9.47 8.00 0.60
C LEU A 164 -10.95 8.00 0.19
N THR A 165 -11.46 9.11 -0.35
CA THR A 165 -12.86 9.17 -0.80
C THR A 165 -13.12 8.22 -1.95
N TYR A 166 -12.17 8.11 -2.89
CA TYR A 166 -12.24 7.12 -3.97
C TYR A 166 -12.24 5.69 -3.42
N GLY A 167 -11.32 5.37 -2.51
CA GLY A 167 -11.24 4.06 -1.88
C GLY A 167 -12.53 3.70 -1.14
N ILE A 168 -13.08 4.61 -0.34
CA ILE A 168 -14.35 4.40 0.39
C ILE A 168 -15.52 4.24 -0.58
N SER A 169 -15.63 5.06 -1.63
CA SER A 169 -16.71 4.94 -2.62
C SER A 169 -16.63 3.64 -3.42
N ASN A 170 -15.44 3.06 -3.55
CA ASN A 170 -15.23 1.79 -4.22
C ASN A 170 -15.11 0.59 -3.25
N ASP A 171 -15.11 0.81 -1.92
CA ASP A 171 -15.03 -0.28 -0.90
C ASP A 171 -16.32 -1.11 -0.91
N GLU A 172 -17.45 -0.54 -1.32
CA GLU A 172 -18.71 -1.27 -1.60
C GLU A 172 -18.59 -2.21 -2.82
N VAL A 173 -17.62 -1.95 -3.72
CA VAL A 173 -17.41 -2.70 -4.97
C VAL A 173 -16.15 -3.58 -4.91
N GLN A 174 -15.31 -3.44 -3.88
CA GLN A 174 -14.14 -4.28 -3.64
C GLN A 174 -14.52 -5.61 -2.98
N PHE A 175 -15.23 -6.38 -3.78
CA PHE A 175 -15.54 -7.77 -3.61
C PHE A 175 -14.25 -8.61 -3.47
N ASN A 176 -13.71 -8.70 -2.26
CA ASN A 176 -12.48 -9.43 -2.02
C ASN A 176 -12.80 -10.91 -1.77
N GLU A 177 -12.82 -11.67 -2.86
CA GLU A 177 -13.08 -13.11 -2.91
C GLU A 177 -12.39 -13.91 -1.76
N ARG A 178 -11.13 -13.58 -1.43
CA ARG A 178 -10.39 -14.24 -0.33
C ARG A 178 -10.85 -13.82 1.06
N MET A 179 -11.20 -12.55 1.25
CA MET A 179 -11.71 -12.08 2.53
C MET A 179 -13.08 -12.68 2.81
N GLN A 180 -13.92 -12.82 1.78
CA GLN A 180 -15.22 -13.49 1.91
C GLN A 180 -15.06 -14.97 2.21
N ILE A 181 -14.14 -15.69 1.55
CA ILE A 181 -13.85 -17.08 1.90
C ILE A 181 -13.40 -17.21 3.35
N GLN A 182 -12.52 -16.33 3.81
CA GLN A 182 -12.03 -16.38 5.19
C GLN A 182 -13.12 -16.03 6.20
N ARG A 183 -13.95 -15.03 5.90
CA ARG A 183 -15.12 -14.65 6.71
C ARG A 183 -16.16 -15.76 6.75
N ILE A 184 -16.40 -16.45 5.62
CA ILE A 184 -17.24 -17.65 5.53
C ILE A 184 -16.68 -18.76 6.42
N GLN A 185 -15.35 -19.00 6.38
CA GLN A 185 -14.70 -20.00 7.22
C GLN A 185 -14.80 -19.67 8.73
N ASP A 186 -14.57 -18.42 9.12
CA ASP A 186 -14.70 -17.98 10.51
C ASP A 186 -16.15 -18.13 11.01
N LEU A 187 -17.14 -17.74 10.18
CA LEU A 187 -18.55 -17.90 10.52
C LEU A 187 -19.00 -19.36 10.58
N LEU A 188 -18.40 -20.24 9.78
CA LEU A 188 -18.59 -21.70 9.88
C LEU A 188 -18.03 -22.24 11.20
N GLN A 189 -16.86 -21.76 11.63
CA GLN A 189 -16.27 -22.13 12.93
C GLN A 189 -17.10 -21.62 14.12
N GLU A 190 -17.72 -20.44 13.99
CA GLU A 190 -18.62 -19.87 15.00
C GLU A 190 -20.05 -20.43 14.93
N GLU A 191 -20.31 -21.41 14.06
CA GLU A 191 -21.63 -22.01 13.83
C GLU A 191 -22.74 -20.99 13.43
N LYS A 192 -22.34 -19.84 12.85
CA LYS A 192 -23.26 -18.76 12.42
C LYS A 192 -23.72 -18.96 10.99
N TYR A 193 -24.40 -20.07 10.73
CA TYR A 193 -24.74 -20.54 9.38
C TYR A 193 -25.63 -19.59 8.56
N GLU A 194 -26.54 -18.82 9.17
CA GLU A 194 -27.37 -17.84 8.43
C GLU A 194 -26.54 -16.73 7.79
N LYS A 195 -25.49 -16.27 8.49
CA LYS A 195 -24.60 -15.22 7.97
C LYS A 195 -23.73 -15.75 6.84
N VAL A 196 -23.35 -17.03 6.88
CA VAL A 196 -22.63 -17.70 5.79
C VAL A 196 -23.47 -17.70 4.52
N ILE A 197 -24.77 -17.99 4.63
CA ILE A 197 -25.70 -18.03 3.49
C ILE A 197 -25.88 -16.64 2.88
N ASP A 198 -26.14 -15.62 3.70
CA ASP A 198 -26.33 -14.23 3.24
C ASP A 198 -25.07 -13.72 2.50
N ILE A 199 -23.90 -13.94 3.08
CA ILE A 199 -22.63 -13.57 2.44
C ILE A 199 -22.41 -14.38 1.16
N SER A 200 -22.67 -15.69 1.16
CA SER A 200 -22.46 -16.53 -0.02
C SER A 200 -23.39 -16.18 -1.18
N ASP A 201 -24.65 -15.83 -0.91
CA ASP A 201 -25.61 -15.42 -1.94
C ASP A 201 -25.28 -14.04 -2.52
N GLN A 202 -24.77 -13.13 -1.70
CA GLN A 202 -24.21 -11.86 -2.18
C GLN A 202 -22.89 -12.09 -2.95
N THR A 203 -22.16 -13.17 -2.64
CA THR A 203 -20.84 -13.49 -3.23
C THR A 203 -20.92 -14.38 -4.48
N LEU A 204 -22.03 -15.07 -4.75
CA LEU A 204 -22.13 -15.92 -5.94
C LEU A 204 -22.14 -15.16 -7.29
N PRO A 205 -22.83 -14.00 -7.44
CA PRO A 205 -22.99 -13.33 -8.72
C PRO A 205 -21.70 -12.71 -9.29
N PHE A 206 -20.70 -12.47 -8.44
CA PHE A 206 -19.44 -11.82 -8.83
C PHE A 206 -18.22 -12.74 -8.69
N ALA A 207 -18.43 -14.00 -8.30
CA ALA A 207 -17.40 -15.02 -8.15
C ALA A 207 -16.98 -15.60 -9.52
N ASN A 208 -15.68 -15.80 -9.73
CA ASN A 208 -15.19 -16.64 -10.85
C ASN A 208 -15.52 -18.14 -10.62
N ASP A 209 -15.45 -18.98 -11.66
CA ASP A 209 -15.78 -20.42 -11.59
C ASP A 209 -15.05 -21.17 -10.46
N PHE A 210 -13.79 -20.82 -10.20
CA PHE A 210 -13.01 -21.43 -9.13
C PHE A 210 -13.58 -21.05 -7.75
N LEU A 211 -13.94 -19.79 -7.56
CA LEU A 211 -14.50 -19.30 -6.33
C LEU A 211 -15.93 -19.79 -6.09
N GLN A 212 -16.70 -19.91 -7.16
CA GLN A 212 -18.05 -20.46 -7.12
C GLN A 212 -18.03 -21.90 -6.60
N ASN A 213 -17.07 -22.72 -7.05
CA ASN A 213 -16.87 -24.08 -6.55
C ASN A 213 -16.49 -24.11 -5.07
N ILE A 214 -15.64 -23.18 -4.60
CA ILE A 214 -15.26 -23.09 -3.18
C ILE A 214 -16.46 -22.68 -2.31
N ILE A 215 -17.20 -21.65 -2.72
CA ILE A 215 -18.37 -21.17 -1.97
C ILE A 215 -19.47 -22.25 -1.93
N LEU A 216 -19.71 -22.95 -3.04
CA LEU A 216 -20.63 -24.08 -3.10
C LEU A 216 -20.18 -25.22 -2.18
N SER A 217 -18.88 -25.55 -2.17
CA SER A 217 -18.33 -26.58 -1.26
C SER A 217 -18.48 -26.19 0.22
N LEU A 218 -18.26 -24.93 0.57
CA LEU A 218 -18.35 -24.44 1.96
C LEU A 218 -19.81 -24.33 2.42
N THR A 219 -20.70 -23.86 1.55
CA THR A 219 -22.15 -23.82 1.86
C THR A 219 -22.80 -25.20 1.91
N CYS A 220 -22.28 -26.20 1.19
CA CYS A 220 -22.71 -27.59 1.35
C CYS A 220 -22.33 -28.20 2.72
N GLN A 221 -21.37 -27.61 3.45
CA GLN A 221 -21.06 -28.00 4.83
C GLN A 221 -22.02 -27.39 5.85
N CYS A 222 -22.82 -26.37 5.47
CA CYS A 222 -23.87 -25.84 6.33
C CYS A 222 -25.02 -26.87 6.48
N PRO A 223 -25.39 -27.27 7.70
CA PRO A 223 -26.45 -28.26 7.93
C PRO A 223 -27.84 -27.79 7.47
N PHE A 224 -28.01 -26.50 7.17
CA PHE A 224 -29.27 -25.90 6.73
C PHE A 224 -29.52 -25.90 5.20
N ARG A 225 -28.57 -26.36 4.36
CA ARG A 225 -28.75 -26.38 2.89
C ARG A 225 -29.29 -27.71 2.35
N ILE A 226 -29.98 -28.49 3.17
CA ILE A 226 -30.82 -29.60 2.71
C ILE A 226 -32.26 -29.04 2.61
N ILE A 227 -32.68 -28.76 1.37
CA ILE A 227 -34.03 -28.39 0.93
C ILE A 227 -34.37 -26.89 1.01
N ARG A 228 -34.12 -26.19 -0.10
CA ARG A 228 -35.16 -25.45 -0.83
C ARG A 228 -34.81 -25.37 -2.31
#